data_AF-A0A177ZYA0-F1
#
_entry.id   AF-A0A177ZYA0-F1
#
_cell.length_a   1.000
_cell.length_b   1.000
_cell.length_c   1.000
_cell.angle_alpha   90.00
_cell.angle_beta   90.00
_cell.angle_gamma   90.00
#
_symmetry.space_group_name_H-M   'P 1'
#
loop_
_entity.id
_entity.type
_entity.pdbx_description
1 polymer ?
#
loop_
_entity_poly.entity_id
_entity_poly.type
_entity_poly.pdbx_seq_one_letter_code
_entity_poly.pdbx_strand_id
1 'polypeptide(L)'
;MPTIRELYEDAIKYEESTLAHYILILLQEGRVSTNDDDSILDKMPINKEKLDQMIQNNYLGFSKIKIYSIKYAVNTFAFVYAESPADAKLYFFSRTGKQPLNCHELSLDYMMAVGNRFLSFRDWRKEQSNFPCIVGVYKKDY
;
A
#
# COMPACT_ATOMS: atom_id res chain seq x y z
N MET A 1 -15.81 21.57 6.83
CA MET A 1 -14.63 21.19 6.07
C MET A 1 -13.76 20.35 7.00
N PRO A 2 -13.12 19.27 6.51
CA PRO A 2 -12.14 18.56 7.30
C PRO A 2 -10.90 19.44 7.53
N THR A 3 -10.17 19.13 8.59
CA THR A 3 -8.89 19.79 8.88
C THR A 3 -7.76 19.20 8.04
N ILE A 4 -6.66 19.94 7.89
CA ILE A 4 -5.44 19.43 7.25
C ILE A 4 -4.95 18.15 7.95
N ARG A 5 -5.13 18.03 9.27
CA ARG A 5 -4.83 16.79 10.01
C ARG A 5 -5.63 15.62 9.48
N GLU A 6 -6.96 15.73 9.44
CA GLU A 6 -7.85 14.66 9.01
C GLU A 6 -7.54 14.26 7.55
N LEU A 7 -7.33 15.25 6.67
CA LEU A 7 -6.95 14.99 5.28
C LEU A 7 -5.58 14.32 5.16
N TYR A 8 -4.61 14.71 6.00
CA TYR A 8 -3.28 14.10 5.99
C TYR A 8 -3.30 12.65 6.49
N GLU A 9 -4.05 12.39 7.56
CA GLU A 9 -4.25 11.04 8.10
C GLU A 9 -4.92 10.14 7.06
N ASP A 10 -5.95 10.64 6.36
CA ASP A 10 -6.58 9.91 5.27
C ASP A 10 -5.63 9.70 4.08
N ALA A 11 -4.87 10.71 3.68
CA ALA A 11 -3.89 10.58 2.61
C ALA A 11 -2.82 9.52 2.92
N ILE A 12 -2.37 9.44 4.18
CA ILE A 12 -1.46 8.38 4.63
C ILE A 12 -2.17 7.02 4.61
N LYS A 13 -3.37 6.94 5.18
CA LYS A 13 -4.15 5.70 5.31
C LYS A 13 -4.51 5.08 3.96
N TYR A 14 -4.82 5.90 2.98
CA TYR A 14 -5.15 5.47 1.62
C TYR A 14 -3.94 5.42 0.68
N GLU A 15 -2.75 5.74 1.19
CA GLU A 15 -1.49 5.87 0.43
C GLU A 15 -1.61 6.79 -0.80
N GLU A 16 -2.33 7.90 -0.66
CA GLU A 16 -2.38 8.99 -1.64
C GLU A 16 -1.04 9.74 -1.63
N SER A 17 -0.03 9.11 -2.21
CA SER A 17 1.38 9.52 -2.07
C SER A 17 1.62 10.98 -2.39
N THR A 18 1.07 11.45 -3.51
CA THR A 18 1.22 12.84 -3.95
C THR A 18 0.63 13.81 -2.92
N LEU A 19 -0.59 13.55 -2.45
CA LEU A 19 -1.30 14.40 -1.49
C LEU A 19 -0.59 14.42 -0.13
N ALA A 20 -0.19 13.26 0.37
CA ALA A 20 0.48 13.18 1.66
C ALA A 20 1.86 13.86 1.64
N HIS A 21 2.66 13.67 0.58
CA HIS A 21 3.95 14.37 0.45
C HIS A 21 3.75 15.88 0.27
N TYR A 22 2.70 16.29 -0.45
CA TYR A 22 2.34 17.69 -0.61
C TYR A 22 2.00 18.35 0.74
N ILE A 23 1.12 17.74 1.54
CA ILE A 23 0.75 18.25 2.86
C ILE A 23 1.96 18.29 3.80
N LEU A 24 2.81 17.26 3.78
CA LEU A 24 4.03 17.22 4.59
C LEU A 24 4.97 18.40 4.27
N ILE A 25 5.18 18.70 2.98
CA ILE A 25 6.04 19.83 2.57
C ILE A 25 5.50 21.14 3.15
N LEU A 26 4.19 21.37 3.03
CA LEU A 26 3.56 22.61 3.54
C LEU A 26 3.66 22.73 5.07
N LEU A 27 3.51 21.62 5.79
CA LEU A 27 3.69 21.57 7.25
C LEU A 27 5.15 21.84 7.63
N GLN A 28 6.12 21.24 6.94
CA GLN A 28 7.56 21.44 7.20
C GLN A 28 8.02 22.88 6.90
N GLU A 29 7.42 23.52 5.90
CA GLU A 29 7.68 24.93 5.56
C GLU A 29 6.91 25.91 6.47
N GLY A 30 6.08 25.42 7.39
CA GLY A 30 5.26 26.25 8.28
C GLY A 30 4.19 27.06 7.55
N ARG A 31 3.82 26.66 6.33
CA ARG A 31 2.86 27.38 5.48
C ARG A 31 1.41 27.07 5.82
N VAL A 32 1.19 25.94 6.47
CA VAL A 32 -0.10 25.49 6.98
C VAL A 32 0.09 24.87 8.36
N SER A 33 -0.97 24.88 9.17
CA SER A 33 -1.06 24.22 10.46
C SER A 33 -2.02 23.04 10.39
N THR A 34 -1.83 22.06 11.27
CA THR A 34 -2.69 20.85 11.31
C THR A 34 -4.17 21.14 11.56
N ASN A 35 -4.49 22.28 12.17
CA ASN A 35 -5.87 22.67 12.50
C ASN A 35 -6.50 23.57 11.44
N ASP A 36 -5.75 23.96 10.40
CA ASP A 36 -6.29 24.78 9.33
C ASP A 36 -7.27 23.97 8.48
N ASP A 37 -8.15 24.69 7.80
CA ASP A 37 -9.11 24.16 6.84
C ASP A 37 -8.40 23.65 5.58
N ASP A 38 -8.79 22.50 5.05
CA ASP A 38 -8.17 21.92 3.87
C ASP A 38 -8.35 22.76 2.59
N SER A 39 -9.37 23.62 2.54
CA SER A 39 -9.64 24.53 1.41
C SER A 39 -8.50 25.50 1.10
N ILE A 40 -7.53 25.68 2.02
CA ILE A 40 -6.36 26.54 1.76
C ILE A 40 -5.33 25.87 0.86
N LEU A 41 -5.34 24.54 0.73
CA LEU A 41 -4.36 23.77 -0.01
C LEU A 41 -4.38 24.11 -1.51
N ASP A 42 -5.56 24.26 -2.11
CA ASP A 42 -5.71 24.61 -3.53
C ASP A 42 -5.05 25.95 -3.91
N LYS A 43 -4.79 26.81 -2.91
CA LYS A 43 -4.20 28.14 -3.09
C LYS A 43 -2.70 28.16 -2.83
N MET A 44 -2.10 27.04 -2.44
CA MET A 44 -0.70 26.98 -2.01
C MET A 44 0.18 26.34 -3.10
N PRO A 45 0.88 27.13 -3.93
CA PRO A 45 1.83 26.56 -4.87
C PRO A 45 3.02 25.97 -4.09
N ILE A 46 3.50 24.79 -4.46
CA ILE A 46 4.73 24.22 -3.91
C ILE A 46 5.77 24.03 -5.02
N ASN A 47 7.04 23.88 -4.62
CA ASN A 47 8.09 23.49 -5.53
C ASN A 47 7.86 22.04 -5.99
N LYS A 48 7.53 21.87 -7.27
CA LYS A 48 7.27 20.56 -7.89
C LYS A 48 8.51 19.65 -7.86
N GLU A 49 9.70 20.19 -8.05
CA GLU A 49 10.94 19.39 -8.00
C GLU A 49 11.16 18.77 -6.63
N LYS A 50 10.87 19.53 -5.57
CA LYS A 50 10.95 19.04 -4.18
C LYS A 50 9.92 17.94 -3.92
N LEU A 51 8.68 18.12 -4.40
CA LEU A 51 7.63 17.11 -4.30
C LEU A 51 8.05 15.82 -5.01
N ASP A 52 8.49 15.94 -6.25
CA ASP A 52 8.90 14.79 -7.08
C ASP A 52 10.05 14.04 -6.43
N GLN A 53 11.06 14.74 -5.89
CA GLN A 53 12.16 14.12 -5.17
C GLN A 53 11.69 13.37 -3.91
N MET A 54 10.76 13.94 -3.14
CA MET A 54 10.25 13.27 -1.93
C MET A 54 9.44 12.01 -2.28
N ILE A 55 8.63 12.07 -3.33
CA ILE A 55 7.87 10.91 -3.84
C ILE A 55 8.84 9.84 -4.37
N GLN A 56 9.83 10.21 -5.18
CA GLN A 56 10.81 9.29 -5.75
C GLN A 56 11.65 8.59 -4.68
N ASN A 57 12.07 9.33 -3.64
CA ASN A 57 12.79 8.76 -2.51
C ASN A 57 11.87 8.00 -1.53
N ASN A 58 10.57 7.96 -1.81
CA ASN A 58 9.54 7.35 -0.97
C ASN A 58 9.67 7.80 0.50
N TYR A 59 9.78 9.12 0.71
CA TYR A 59 10.10 9.70 2.01
C TYR A 59 9.10 9.29 3.11
N LEU A 60 7.81 9.22 2.77
CA LEU A 60 6.75 8.75 3.66
C LEU A 60 6.63 7.23 3.75
N GLY A 61 7.40 6.48 2.96
CA GLY A 61 7.43 5.02 3.00
C GLY A 61 6.15 4.35 2.51
N PHE A 62 5.42 4.97 1.57
CA PHE A 62 4.24 4.38 0.95
C PHE A 62 4.59 3.16 0.11
N SER A 63 3.60 2.27 -0.05
CA SER A 63 3.71 1.07 -0.89
C SER A 63 4.92 0.19 -0.55
N LYS A 64 5.43 0.29 0.70
CA LYS A 64 6.42 -0.65 1.23
C LYS A 64 5.86 -2.06 1.19
N ILE A 65 4.60 -2.22 1.54
CA ILE A 65 3.92 -3.51 1.50
C ILE A 65 3.27 -3.73 0.14
N LYS A 66 3.81 -4.70 -0.59
CA LYS A 66 3.35 -5.17 -1.89
C LYS A 66 2.63 -6.51 -1.73
N ILE A 67 1.93 -6.94 -2.77
CA ILE A 67 1.27 -8.25 -2.81
C ILE A 67 2.04 -9.20 -3.73
N TYR A 68 2.26 -10.42 -3.24
CA TYR A 68 2.98 -11.47 -3.95
C TYR A 68 2.12 -12.70 -4.11
N SER A 69 2.09 -13.25 -5.32
CA SER A 69 1.53 -14.57 -5.61
C SER A 69 2.62 -15.63 -5.52
N ILE A 70 2.48 -16.53 -4.56
CA ILE A 70 3.40 -17.63 -4.31
C ILE A 70 2.77 -18.91 -4.82
N LYS A 71 3.34 -19.46 -5.90
CA LYS A 71 2.97 -20.80 -6.38
C LYS A 71 3.71 -21.84 -5.56
N TYR A 72 2.99 -22.79 -4.96
CA TYR A 72 3.59 -23.88 -4.18
C TYR A 72 3.09 -25.27 -4.59
N ALA A 73 2.10 -25.34 -5.49
CA ALA A 73 1.62 -26.56 -6.12
C ALA A 73 1.21 -26.28 -7.58
N VAL A 74 0.91 -27.32 -8.36
CA VAL A 74 0.60 -27.22 -9.80
C VAL A 74 -0.45 -26.15 -10.10
N ASN A 75 -1.48 -26.05 -9.25
CA ASN A 75 -2.62 -25.14 -9.42
C ASN A 75 -2.95 -24.29 -8.20
N THR A 76 -2.05 -24.21 -7.23
CA THR A 76 -2.34 -23.52 -5.98
C THR A 76 -1.36 -22.39 -5.73
N PHE A 77 -1.93 -21.23 -5.46
CA PHE A 77 -1.22 -19.98 -5.24
C PHE A 77 -1.66 -19.41 -3.90
N ALA A 78 -0.71 -18.91 -3.11
CA ALA A 78 -1.00 -18.11 -1.93
C ALA A 78 -0.71 -16.64 -2.23
N PHE A 79 -1.57 -15.74 -1.78
CA PHE A 79 -1.33 -14.30 -1.84
C PHE A 79 -0.77 -13.82 -0.51
N VAL A 80 0.39 -13.16 -0.56
CA VAL A 80 1.13 -12.71 0.62
C VAL A 80 1.45 -11.23 0.48
N TYR A 81 1.05 -10.44 1.47
CA TYR A 81 1.55 -9.08 1.62
C TYR A 81 2.91 -9.08 2.30
N ALA A 82 3.91 -8.42 1.71
CA ALA A 82 5.26 -8.32 2.27
C ALA A 82 6.02 -7.11 1.69
N GLU A 83 7.16 -6.77 2.28
CA GLU A 83 8.03 -5.69 1.77
C GLU A 83 8.84 -6.10 0.54
N SER A 84 9.19 -7.37 0.45
CA SER A 84 10.00 -7.90 -0.63
C SER A 84 9.58 -9.33 -1.02
N PRO A 85 9.97 -9.80 -2.22
CA PRO A 85 9.74 -11.19 -2.62
C PRO A 85 10.44 -12.19 -1.70
N ALA A 86 11.58 -11.81 -1.10
CA ALA A 86 12.33 -12.64 -0.17
C ALA A 86 11.56 -12.81 1.14
N ASP A 87 11.03 -11.71 1.69
CA ASP A 87 10.20 -11.73 2.90
C ASP A 87 8.92 -12.51 2.70
N ALA A 88 8.27 -12.35 1.54
CA ALA A 88 7.07 -13.12 1.19
C ALA A 88 7.32 -14.63 1.18
N LYS A 89 8.42 -15.07 0.53
CA LYS A 89 8.82 -16.48 0.47
C LYS A 89 9.16 -17.03 1.85
N LEU A 90 9.96 -16.29 2.62
CA LEU A 90 10.38 -16.69 3.97
C LEU A 90 9.18 -16.80 4.91
N TYR A 91 8.29 -15.81 4.89
CA TYR A 91 7.07 -15.82 5.69
C TYR A 91 6.16 -16.99 5.31
N PHE A 92 5.94 -17.21 4.01
CA PHE A 92 5.13 -18.33 3.53
C PHE A 92 5.70 -19.69 3.97
N PHE A 93 7.01 -19.89 3.80
CA PHE A 93 7.67 -21.12 4.20
C PHE A 93 7.58 -21.34 5.72
N SER A 94 7.86 -20.31 6.53
CA SER A 94 7.78 -20.43 7.99
C SER A 94 6.37 -20.72 8.51
N ARG A 95 5.32 -20.28 7.80
CA ARG A 95 3.92 -20.54 8.19
C ARG A 95 3.36 -21.87 7.69
N THR A 96 3.81 -22.35 6.53
CA THR A 96 3.18 -23.51 5.87
C THR A 96 4.08 -24.73 5.76
N GLY A 97 5.39 -24.57 5.94
CA GLY A 97 6.41 -25.59 5.68
C GLY A 97 6.59 -25.94 4.19
N LYS A 98 5.88 -25.26 3.27
CA LYS A 98 5.90 -25.57 1.84
C LYS A 98 6.91 -24.70 1.10
N GLN A 99 7.69 -25.33 0.23
CA GLN A 99 8.65 -24.62 -0.60
C GLN A 99 7.94 -23.84 -1.72
N PRO A 100 8.20 -22.54 -1.88
CA PRO A 100 7.66 -21.76 -2.98
C PRO A 100 8.34 -22.18 -4.30
N LEU A 101 7.54 -22.63 -5.27
CA LEU A 101 7.99 -22.92 -6.64
C LEU A 101 8.22 -21.62 -7.42
N ASN A 102 7.42 -20.59 -7.13
CA ASN A 102 7.51 -19.30 -7.78
C ASN A 102 6.96 -18.19 -6.88
N CYS A 103 7.38 -16.94 -7.11
CA CYS A 103 6.90 -15.75 -6.43
C CYS A 103 6.86 -14.59 -7.43
N HIS A 104 5.67 -14.05 -7.66
CA HIS A 104 5.46 -12.92 -8.55
C HIS A 104 4.77 -11.77 -7.81
N GLU A 105 5.30 -10.56 -7.99
CA GLU A 105 4.61 -9.35 -7.56
C GLU A 105 3.35 -9.14 -8.41
N LEU A 106 2.24 -8.79 -7.76
CA LEU A 106 1.00 -8.42 -8.43
C LEU A 106 0.72 -6.92 -8.21
N SER A 107 -0.02 -6.32 -9.14
CA SER A 107 -0.53 -4.96 -8.95
C SER A 107 -1.56 -4.93 -7.82
N LEU A 108 -1.45 -3.93 -6.93
CA LEU A 108 -2.44 -3.68 -5.89
C LEU A 108 -3.82 -3.33 -6.46
N ASP A 109 -3.88 -2.83 -7.70
CA ASP A 109 -5.12 -2.42 -8.34
C ASP A 109 -5.83 -3.60 -9.05
N TYR A 110 -5.24 -4.80 -8.99
CA TYR A 110 -5.88 -6.00 -9.52
C TYR A 110 -7.09 -6.40 -8.67
N MET A 111 -8.23 -6.58 -9.33
CA MET A 111 -9.49 -6.97 -8.70
C MET A 111 -9.56 -8.49 -8.51
N MET A 112 -9.90 -8.93 -7.30
CA MET A 112 -10.06 -10.33 -6.97
C MET A 112 -11.44 -10.59 -6.37
N ALA A 113 -12.04 -11.72 -6.75
CA ALA A 113 -13.19 -12.27 -6.07
C ALA A 113 -12.74 -12.90 -4.74
N VAL A 114 -13.18 -12.31 -3.62
CA VAL A 114 -12.94 -12.81 -2.27
C VAL A 114 -14.31 -13.14 -1.67
N GLY A 115 -14.67 -14.43 -1.71
CA GLY A 115 -16.03 -14.88 -1.40
C GLY A 115 -17.03 -14.26 -2.38
N ASN A 116 -18.02 -13.51 -1.85
CA ASN A 116 -19.04 -12.81 -2.66
C ASN A 116 -18.67 -11.36 -2.99
N ARG A 117 -17.47 -10.89 -2.62
CA ARG A 117 -17.04 -9.50 -2.85
C ARG A 117 -15.99 -9.46 -3.97
N PHE A 118 -16.06 -8.42 -4.81
CA PHE A 118 -14.99 -8.05 -5.72
C PHE A 118 -14.25 -6.86 -5.13
N LEU A 119 -12.98 -7.04 -4.81
CA LEU A 119 -12.16 -6.01 -4.18
C LEU A 119 -10.75 -6.03 -4.74
N SER A 120 -10.13 -4.86 -4.80
CA SER A 120 -8.73 -4.74 -5.21
C SER A 120 -7.82 -5.28 -4.10
N PHE A 121 -6.61 -5.72 -4.43
CA PHE A 121 -5.62 -6.01 -3.39
C PHE A 121 -5.28 -4.76 -2.55
N ARG A 122 -5.45 -3.54 -3.07
CA ARG A 122 -5.33 -2.31 -2.28
C ARG A 122 -6.40 -2.26 -1.20
N ASP A 123 -7.65 -2.56 -1.54
CA ASP A 123 -8.75 -2.57 -0.56
C ASP A 123 -8.64 -3.73 0.41
N TRP A 124 -8.22 -4.91 -0.05
CA TRP A 124 -8.01 -6.05 0.84
C TRP A 124 -6.91 -5.80 1.88
N ARG A 125 -5.87 -5.05 1.48
CA ARG A 125 -4.77 -4.67 2.38
C ARG A 125 -5.28 -3.84 3.56
N LYS A 126 -6.29 -2.99 3.37
CA LYS A 126 -6.88 -2.15 4.45
C LYS A 126 -7.54 -2.98 5.54
N GLU A 127 -7.92 -4.22 5.24
CA GLU A 127 -8.50 -5.16 6.21
C GLU A 127 -7.42 -5.89 7.04
N GLN A 128 -6.12 -5.69 6.74
CA GLN A 128 -5.02 -6.34 7.43
C GLN A 128 -4.34 -5.40 8.43
N SER A 129 -4.05 -5.90 9.63
CA SER A 129 -3.41 -5.11 10.70
C SER A 129 -1.91 -5.37 10.85
N ASN A 130 -1.40 -6.48 10.30
CA ASN A 130 -0.02 -6.93 10.46
C ASN A 130 0.57 -7.39 9.14
N PHE A 131 1.86 -7.10 8.94
CA PHE A 131 2.63 -7.52 7.77
C PHE A 131 3.99 -8.09 8.21
N PRO A 132 4.55 -9.07 7.46
CA PRO A 132 3.94 -9.77 6.33
C PRO A 132 2.77 -10.68 6.74
N CYS A 133 1.82 -10.94 5.82
CA CYS A 133 0.66 -11.80 6.08
C CYS A 133 0.17 -12.54 4.82
N ILE A 134 -0.35 -13.76 5.00
CA ILE A 134 -1.02 -14.52 3.93
C ILE A 134 -2.50 -14.17 3.97
N VAL A 135 -3.05 -13.68 2.86
CA VAL A 135 -4.45 -13.19 2.82
C VAL A 135 -5.41 -14.12 2.09
N GLY A 136 -4.90 -14.99 1.21
CA GLY A 136 -5.75 -15.95 0.54
C GLY A 136 -4.98 -17.04 -0.16
N VAL A 137 -5.68 -18.13 -0.45
CA VAL A 137 -5.20 -19.22 -1.30
C VAL A 137 -6.16 -19.37 -2.46
N TYR A 138 -5.61 -19.27 -3.67
CA TYR A 138 -6.35 -19.47 -4.91
C TYR A 138 -5.97 -20.81 -5.51
N LYS A 139 -7.00 -21.60 -5.83
CA LYS A 139 -6.85 -22.81 -6.63
C LYS A 139 -7.45 -22.53 -8.01
N LYS A 140 -6.64 -22.69 -9.04
CA LYS A 140 -7.13 -22.62 -10.42
C LYS A 140 -7.86 -23.92 -10.73
N ASP A 141 -9.16 -23.86 -10.98
CA ASP A 141 -9.90 -24.97 -11.55
C ASP A 141 -9.61 -25.05 -13.05
N TYR A 142 -9.31 -26.27 -13.53
CA TYR A 142 -9.01 -26.57 -14.92
C TYR A 142 -10.29 -26.78 -15.72
#